data_AF-A0A6N2DL24-F1
#
_entry.id   AF-A0A6N2DL24-F1
#
_cell.length_a   1.000
_cell.length_b   1.000
_cell.length_c   1.000
_cell.angle_alpha   90.00
_cell.angle_beta   90.00
_cell.angle_gamma   90.00
#
_symmetry.space_group_name_H-M   'P 1'
#
loop_
_entity.id
_entity.type
_entity.pdbx_description
1 polymer ?
#
loop_
_entity_poly.entity_id
_entity_poly.type
_entity_poly.pdbx_seq_one_letter_code
_entity_poly.pdbx_strand_id
1 'polypeptide(L)'
;SGYMVEFDNRHFWMKLKRLLSSHFANYSEAWAANKLIDQGRIQPLLSDVYPLTEVGAATLAVHHNQAEGKIGVLCLAPEEGLGIDDPEKRERIGEHTITTFRRHARPR
;
A
#
# COMPACT_ATOMS: atom_id res chain seq x y z
N SER A 1 21.68 6.96 0.26
CA SER A 1 21.32 8.32 -0.17
C SER A 1 20.67 9.05 1.00
N GLY A 2 20.73 10.38 1.01
CA GLY A 2 20.03 11.22 1.99
C GLY A 2 19.39 12.40 1.28
N TYR A 3 18.36 12.96 1.90
CA TYR A 3 17.70 14.19 1.44
C TYR A 3 17.95 15.29 2.46
N MET A 4 17.95 16.55 2.02
CA MET A 4 18.11 17.68 2.92
C MET A 4 16.84 17.85 3.75
N VAL A 5 16.99 17.88 5.07
CA VAL A 5 15.91 18.13 6.02
C VAL A 5 16.39 19.20 6.99
N GLU A 6 15.64 20.29 7.09
CA GLU A 6 15.89 21.40 8.02
C GLU A 6 14.66 21.60 8.92
N PHE A 7 14.89 21.73 10.22
CA PHE A 7 13.82 21.98 11.18
C PHE A 7 14.34 22.77 12.40
N ASP A 8 13.41 23.45 13.07
CA ASP A 8 13.72 24.17 14.31
C ASP A 8 13.90 23.21 15.48
N ASN A 9 15.17 23.03 15.88
CA ASN A 9 15.54 22.13 16.96
C ASN A 9 14.98 22.55 18.33
N ARG A 10 14.58 23.83 18.50
CA ARG A 10 13.94 24.30 19.75
C ARG A 10 12.70 23.48 20.07
N HIS A 11 11.92 23.12 19.07
CA HIS A 11 10.72 22.31 19.25
C HIS A 11 10.99 20.86 19.62
N PHE A 12 12.20 20.34 19.38
CA PHE A 12 12.60 19.01 19.82
C PHE A 12 13.09 19.03 21.26
N TRP A 13 14.08 19.86 21.59
CA TRP A 13 14.66 19.84 22.93
C TRP A 13 13.71 20.39 24.00
N MET A 14 12.96 21.46 23.70
CA MET A 14 12.06 22.07 24.70
C MET A 14 10.81 21.23 24.96
N LYS A 15 10.43 20.35 24.02
CA LYS A 15 9.23 19.50 24.12
C LYS A 15 9.56 18.01 24.21
N LEU A 16 10.83 17.68 24.47
CA LEU A 16 11.33 16.31 24.64
C LEU A 16 10.91 15.36 23.50
N LYS A 17 10.91 15.87 22.26
CA LYS A 17 10.58 15.06 21.08
C LYS A 17 11.77 14.23 20.63
N ARG A 18 11.51 13.11 19.96
CA ARG A 18 12.51 12.21 19.38
C ARG A 18 12.37 12.17 17.87
N LEU A 19 13.49 12.18 17.15
CA LEU A 19 13.52 11.90 15.71
C LEU A 19 13.88 10.42 15.55
N LEU A 20 12.92 9.62 15.08
CA LEU A 20 13.10 8.19 14.87
C LEU A 20 13.23 7.94 13.37
N SER A 21 14.40 7.45 12.95
CA SER A 21 14.58 6.93 11.60
C SER A 21 13.98 5.52 11.51
N SER A 22 13.36 5.22 10.38
CA SER A 22 12.89 3.87 10.06
C SER A 22 13.20 3.57 8.60
N HIS A 23 13.56 2.32 8.32
CA HIS A 23 13.81 1.84 6.97
C HIS A 23 13.36 0.39 6.87
N PHE A 24 12.37 0.15 6.01
CA PHE A 24 11.78 -1.17 5.82
C PHE A 24 11.20 -1.77 7.12
N ALA A 25 11.25 -3.09 7.23
CA ALA A 25 10.84 -3.87 8.37
C ALA A 25 11.74 -5.11 8.44
N ASN A 26 12.08 -5.54 9.66
CA ASN A 26 12.67 -6.86 9.84
C ASN A 26 11.62 -7.96 9.59
N TYR A 27 12.05 -9.22 9.51
CA TYR A 27 11.15 -10.30 9.15
C TYR A 27 10.02 -10.55 10.16
N SER A 28 10.28 -10.32 11.45
CA SER A 28 9.26 -10.43 12.50
C SER A 28 8.17 -9.36 12.32
N GLU A 29 8.58 -8.13 12.03
CA GLU A 29 7.67 -7.01 11.76
C GLU A 29 6.86 -7.24 10.47
N ALA A 30 7.51 -7.72 9.40
CA ALA A 30 6.85 -8.06 8.15
C ALA A 30 5.80 -9.17 8.35
N TRP A 31 6.14 -10.20 9.13
CA TRP A 31 5.19 -11.26 9.49
C TRP A 31 4.01 -10.74 10.31
N ALA A 32 4.28 -9.87 11.29
CA ALA A 32 3.23 -9.24 12.10
C ALA A 32 2.29 -8.38 11.23
N ALA A 33 2.84 -7.62 10.28
CA ALA A 33 2.05 -6.86 9.31
C ALA A 33 1.19 -7.77 8.43
N ASN A 34 1.77 -8.85 7.89
CA ASN A 34 1.03 -9.83 7.10
C ASN A 34 -0.08 -10.52 7.91
N LYS A 35 0.16 -10.81 9.19
CA LYS A 35 -0.87 -11.36 10.08
C LYS A 35 -2.05 -10.41 10.27
N LEU A 36 -1.81 -9.10 10.31
CA LEU A 36 -2.90 -8.12 10.40
C LEU A 36 -3.73 -8.05 9.11
N ILE A 37 -3.10 -8.25 7.95
CA ILE A 37 -3.80 -8.40 6.67
C ILE A 37 -4.63 -9.69 6.68
N ASP A 38 -4.01 -10.80 7.09
CA ASP A 38 -4.68 -12.10 7.20
C ASP A 38 -5.88 -12.06 8.17
N GLN A 39 -5.77 -11.34 9.28
CA GLN A 39 -6.88 -11.15 10.23
C GLN A 39 -7.98 -10.21 9.71
N GLY A 40 -7.81 -9.62 8.53
CA GLY A 40 -8.74 -8.65 7.96
C GLY A 40 -8.71 -7.28 8.63
N ARG A 41 -7.76 -7.01 9.54
CA ARG A 41 -7.67 -5.76 10.31
C ARG A 41 -7.03 -4.63 9.52
N ILE A 42 -6.17 -4.99 8.57
CA ILE A 42 -5.58 -4.07 7.58
C ILE A 42 -5.98 -4.60 6.21
N GLN A 43 -6.43 -3.71 5.33
CA GLN A 43 -6.82 -4.07 3.95
C GLN A 43 -5.87 -3.46 2.92
N PRO A 44 -5.70 -4.10 1.75
CA PRO A 44 -4.90 -3.55 0.67
C PRO A 44 -5.52 -2.23 0.16
N LEU A 45 -4.65 -1.29 -0.23
CA LEU A 45 -5.04 0.01 -0.77
C LEU A 45 -4.88 0.06 -2.29
N LEU A 46 -5.21 -1.07 -2.95
CA LEU A 46 -5.07 -1.20 -4.41
C LEU A 46 -6.11 -0.32 -5.11
N SER A 47 -5.64 0.61 -5.94
CA SER A 47 -6.49 1.55 -6.67
C SER A 47 -6.61 1.19 -8.15
N ASP A 48 -5.50 0.84 -8.79
CA ASP A 48 -5.44 0.52 -10.21
C ASP A 48 -4.50 -0.67 -10.49
N VAL A 49 -4.71 -1.37 -11.61
CA VAL A 49 -3.91 -2.54 -12.01
C VAL A 49 -3.56 -2.48 -13.49
N TYR A 50 -2.29 -2.68 -13.80
CA TYR A 50 -1.76 -2.68 -15.16
C TYR A 50 -1.28 -4.09 -15.54
N PRO A 51 -1.31 -4.47 -16.83
CA PRO A 51 -0.59 -5.65 -17.30
C PRO A 51 0.93 -5.41 -17.24
N LEU A 52 1.71 -6.49 -17.19
CA LEU A 52 3.19 -6.42 -17.18
C LEU A 52 3.75 -5.60 -18.35
N THR A 53 3.12 -5.69 -19.52
CA THR A 53 3.47 -4.94 -20.74
C THR A 53 3.39 -3.42 -20.57
N GLU A 54 2.66 -2.94 -19.57
CA GLU A 54 2.42 -1.52 -19.30
C GLU A 54 3.09 -1.04 -18.01
N VAL A 55 4.07 -1.77 -17.47
CA VAL A 55 4.79 -1.37 -16.25
C VAL A 55 5.44 0.03 -16.38
N GLY A 56 5.83 0.43 -17.59
CA GLY A 56 6.33 1.79 -17.86
C GLY A 56 5.26 2.87 -17.63
N ALA A 57 4.03 2.63 -18.07
CA ALA A 57 2.91 3.54 -17.83
C ALA A 57 2.52 3.55 -16.35
N ALA A 58 2.46 2.38 -15.71
CA ALA A 58 2.19 2.24 -14.28
C ALA A 58 3.20 3.04 -13.42
N THR A 59 4.50 2.92 -13.72
CA THR A 59 5.54 3.66 -13.01
C THR A 59 5.51 5.16 -13.30
N LEU A 60 5.19 5.58 -14.53
CA LEU A 60 5.01 6.99 -14.88
C LEU A 60 3.83 7.62 -14.12
N ALA A 61 2.72 6.89 -13.97
CA ALA A 61 1.58 7.35 -13.20
C ALA A 61 1.92 7.59 -11.72
N VAL A 62 2.70 6.68 -11.11
CA VAL A 62 3.23 6.89 -9.75
C VAL A 62 4.18 8.09 -9.71
N HIS A 63 5.08 8.21 -10.69
CA HIS A 63 6.06 9.30 -10.75
C HIS A 63 5.39 10.68 -10.81
N HIS A 64 4.27 10.79 -11.52
CA HIS A 64 3.48 12.01 -11.64
C HIS A 64 2.38 12.16 -10.57
N ASN A 65 2.37 11.32 -9.53
CA ASN A 65 1.37 11.35 -8.45
C ASN A 65 -0.09 11.25 -8.95
N GLN A 66 -0.33 10.50 -10.02
CA GLN A 66 -1.66 10.35 -10.63
C GLN A 66 -2.50 9.24 -9.97
N ALA A 67 -1.91 8.47 -9.06
CA ALA A 67 -2.58 7.39 -8.34
C ALA A 67 -2.62 7.66 -6.84
N GLU A 68 -3.82 7.55 -6.26
CA GLU A 68 -4.01 7.49 -4.82
C GLU A 68 -4.01 6.03 -4.37
N GLY A 69 -3.23 5.68 -3.35
CA GLY A 69 -3.10 4.28 -2.88
C GLY A 69 -1.93 3.54 -3.53
N LYS A 70 -2.19 2.35 -4.08
CA LYS A 70 -1.19 1.47 -4.70
C LYS A 70 -1.63 1.04 -6.09
N ILE A 71 -0.69 1.10 -7.03
CA ILE A 71 -0.84 0.47 -8.35
C ILE A 71 -0.29 -0.95 -8.28
N GLY A 72 -1.08 -1.92 -8.75
CA GLY A 72 -0.66 -3.30 -8.94
C GLY A 72 -0.23 -3.55 -10.39
N VAL A 73 0.59 -4.58 -10.60
CA VAL A 73 0.97 -5.05 -11.94
C VAL A 73 0.70 -6.55 -12.01
N LEU A 74 -0.09 -6.96 -13.00
CA LEU A 74 -0.26 -8.38 -13.33
C LEU A 74 1.03 -8.90 -13.94
N CYS A 75 1.68 -9.85 -13.28
CA CYS A 75 2.88 -10.52 -13.80
C CYS A 75 2.48 -11.77 -14.60
N LEU A 76 2.43 -12.93 -13.96
CA LEU A 76 1.99 -14.19 -14.58
C LEU A 76 0.47 -14.40 -14.50
N ALA A 77 -0.22 -13.65 -13.63
CA ALA A 77 -1.67 -13.71 -13.56
C ALA A 77 -2.26 -13.13 -14.87
N PRO A 78 -3.09 -13.87 -15.61
CA PRO A 78 -3.64 -13.41 -16.88
C PRO A 78 -4.71 -12.32 -16.72
N GLU A 79 -5.36 -12.27 -15.56
CA GLU A 79 -6.42 -11.31 -15.25
C GLU A 79 -6.50 -11.05 -13.74
N GLU A 80 -7.28 -10.03 -13.37
CA GLU A 80 -7.54 -9.68 -11.98
C GLU A 80 -8.50 -10.67 -11.29
N GLY A 81 -8.53 -10.66 -9.96
CA GLY A 81 -9.51 -11.45 -9.18
C GLY A 81 -9.14 -12.91 -8.95
N LEU A 82 -8.00 -13.37 -9.47
CA LEU A 82 -7.47 -14.72 -9.24
C LEU A 82 -6.75 -14.84 -7.88
N GLY A 83 -6.49 -16.08 -7.44
CA GLY A 83 -5.66 -16.39 -6.27
C GLY A 83 -6.36 -16.34 -4.90
N ILE A 84 -7.70 -16.39 -4.88
CA ILE A 84 -8.49 -16.46 -3.64
C ILE A 84 -8.71 -17.93 -3.27
N ASP A 85 -7.92 -18.43 -2.31
CA ASP A 85 -8.03 -19.82 -1.84
C ASP A 85 -9.02 -19.98 -0.66
N ASP A 86 -9.39 -18.89 0.01
CA ASP A 86 -10.36 -18.85 1.12
C ASP A 86 -11.46 -17.81 0.81
N PRO A 87 -12.46 -18.17 -0.01
CA PRO A 87 -13.53 -17.26 -0.41
C PRO A 87 -14.45 -16.87 0.76
N GLU A 88 -14.68 -17.77 1.73
CA GLU A 88 -15.53 -17.50 2.90
C GLU A 88 -14.91 -16.41 3.80
N LYS A 89 -13.58 -16.44 3.98
CA LYS A 89 -12.87 -15.37 4.68
C LYS A 89 -12.95 -14.04 3.95
N ARG A 90 -12.81 -14.05 2.62
CA ARG A 90 -12.95 -12.83 1.81
C ARG A 90 -14.35 -12.24 1.98
N GLU A 91 -15.38 -13.07 1.92
CA GLU A 91 -16.77 -12.66 2.12
C GLU A 91 -16.98 -12.06 3.52
N ARG A 92 -16.46 -12.71 4.56
CA ARG A 92 -16.54 -12.23 5.95
C ARG A 92 -15.85 -10.87 6.15
N ILE A 93 -14.73 -10.61 5.50
CA ILE A 93 -14.05 -9.31 5.52
C ILE A 93 -14.85 -8.26 4.72
N GLY A 94 -15.47 -8.71 3.64
CA GLY A 94 -16.35 -7.92 2.79
C GLY A 94 -15.60 -7.27 1.62
N GLU A 95 -16.10 -7.49 0.41
CA GLU A 95 -15.55 -6.93 -0.83
C GLU A 95 -15.46 -5.40 -0.77
N HIS A 96 -16.43 -4.76 -0.11
CA HIS A 96 -16.46 -3.32 0.05
C HIS A 96 -15.22 -2.82 0.82
N THR A 97 -14.85 -3.46 1.92
CA THR A 97 -13.67 -3.07 2.71
C THR A 97 -12.40 -3.26 1.88
N ILE A 98 -12.28 -4.41 1.22
CA ILE A 98 -11.09 -4.80 0.43
C ILE A 98 -10.87 -3.85 -0.76
N THR A 99 -11.94 -3.42 -1.42
CA THR A 99 -11.89 -2.60 -2.65
C THR A 99 -12.11 -1.10 -2.41
N THR A 100 -11.95 -0.63 -1.17
CA THR A 100 -12.20 0.78 -0.81
C THR A 100 -11.49 1.76 -1.74
N PHE A 101 -10.19 1.56 -1.98
CA PHE A 101 -9.39 2.47 -2.82
C PHE A 101 -9.72 2.37 -4.31
N ARG A 102 -10.06 1.17 -4.79
CA ARG A 102 -10.50 0.98 -6.18
C ARG A 102 -11.79 1.71 -6.49
N ARG A 103 -12.73 1.75 -5.55
CA ARG A 103 -14.01 2.45 -5.72
C ARG A 103 -13.88 3.96 -5.57
N HIS A 104 -12.90 4.41 -4.79
CA HIS A 104 -12.56 5.83 -4.70
C HIS A 104 -11.87 6.35 -5.97
N ALA A 105 -10.97 5.57 -6.57
CA ALA A 105 -10.20 5.98 -7.75
C ALA A 105 -11.00 5.99 -9.06
N ARG A 106 -12.10 5.22 -9.16
CA ARG A 106 -12.94 5.22 -10.37
C ARG A 106 -13.83 6.47 -10.40
N PRO A 107 -13.90 7.21 -11.52
CA PRO A 107 -14.86 8.31 -11.65
C PRO A 107 -16.28 7.78 -11.48
N ARG A 108 -17.11 8.55 -10.76
CA ARG A 108 -18.54 8.26 -10.58
C ARG A 108 -19.32 8.39 -11.87
#